data_AF-A0A7C6UY70-F1
#
_entry.id   AF-A0A7C6UY70-F1
#
_cell.length_a   1.000
_cell.length_b   1.000
_cell.length_c   1.000
_cell.angle_alpha   90.00
_cell.angle_beta   90.00
_cell.angle_gamma   90.00
#
_symmetry.space_group_name_H-M   'P 1'
#
loop_
_entity.id
_entity.type
_entity.pdbx_description
1 polymer ?
#
loop_
_entity_poly.entity_id
_entity_poly.type
_entity_poly.pdbx_seq_one_letter_code
_entity_poly.pdbx_strand_id
1 'polypeptide(L)'
;MEENNQLSIIESIDIQNIPAIMQKINAMQAIVQKTLRKDHDYGVIPGTNKPTLLKPGAEKILLMFGLTSEYELLDKIEDFGRGFFSYSVKCLLTKNGKKITEGVGHCNTYESRYRWRWVRENDVPENMNKDDLISRTDRFGRRIFKIINDDPYTLANTVLKMAKKRAQIDAVLTVASLSEVFTQDLEDMAEYVRDDEEIPVMDTAEAESIRITFGTKHKGDTLGEIYRNDRGYFDWLMKNERTDPVIKKACETILYNYESSPDNTQMPPS
;
A
#
# COMPACT_ATOMS: atom_id res chain seq x y z
N MET A 1 48.21 5.56 -21.93
CA MET A 1 47.40 6.06 -23.06
C MET A 1 46.02 5.46 -22.90
N GLU A 2 45.19 6.12 -22.11
CA GLU A 2 43.79 5.72 -21.86
C GLU A 2 42.92 6.99 -21.98
N GLU A 3 43.20 7.77 -23.02
CA GLU A 3 42.42 8.93 -23.45
C GLU A 3 42.00 8.61 -24.88
N ASN A 4 40.75 8.14 -25.08
CA ASN A 4 39.97 8.35 -26.31
C ASN A 4 38.65 7.55 -26.43
N ASN A 5 38.27 6.70 -25.47
CA ASN A 5 37.04 5.90 -25.65
C ASN A 5 35.74 6.69 -25.38
N GLN A 6 35.75 7.68 -24.48
CA GLN A 6 34.57 8.53 -24.24
C GLN A 6 34.34 9.56 -25.37
N LEU A 7 35.41 10.06 -25.98
CA LEU A 7 35.33 10.98 -27.13
C LEU A 7 34.76 10.28 -28.36
N SER A 8 35.17 9.03 -28.65
CA SER A 8 34.63 8.29 -29.80
C SER A 8 33.15 7.92 -29.64
N ILE A 9 32.67 7.72 -28.40
CA ILE A 9 31.25 7.48 -28.12
C ILE A 9 30.45 8.75 -28.42
N ILE A 10 30.91 9.92 -27.96
CA ILE A 10 30.22 11.20 -28.20
C ILE A 10 30.21 11.55 -29.69
N GLU A 11 31.31 11.31 -30.41
CA GLU A 11 31.39 11.51 -31.87
C GLU A 11 30.51 10.56 -32.68
N SER A 12 30.20 9.37 -32.15
CA SER A 12 29.30 8.40 -32.78
C SER A 12 27.81 8.68 -32.58
N ILE A 13 27.45 9.66 -31.73
CA ILE A 13 26.07 10.06 -31.50
C ILE A 13 25.62 10.93 -32.68
N ASP A 14 24.64 10.44 -33.44
CA ASP A 14 23.99 11.23 -34.48
C ASP A 14 23.11 12.32 -33.85
N ILE A 15 23.71 13.49 -33.63
CA ILE A 15 23.06 14.65 -33.01
C ILE A 15 21.84 15.11 -33.82
N GLN A 16 21.83 14.92 -35.14
CA GLN A 16 20.72 15.33 -36.01
C GLN A 16 19.46 14.49 -35.74
N ASN A 17 19.61 13.26 -35.27
CA ASN A 17 18.51 12.37 -34.93
C ASN A 17 17.99 12.55 -33.49
N ILE A 18 18.70 13.28 -32.62
CA ILE A 18 18.28 13.51 -31.22
C ILE A 18 16.88 14.14 -31.13
N PRO A 19 16.52 15.19 -31.88
CA PRO A 19 15.18 15.77 -31.81
C PRO A 19 14.06 14.77 -32.12
N ALA A 20 14.28 13.89 -33.11
CA ALA A 20 13.31 12.84 -33.46
C ALA A 20 13.19 11.77 -32.37
N ILE A 21 14.30 11.41 -31.71
CA ILE A 21 14.29 10.50 -30.55
C ILE A 21 13.52 11.13 -29.38
N MET A 22 13.77 12.40 -29.07
CA MET A 22 13.07 13.12 -28.01
C MET A 22 11.56 13.22 -28.28
N GLN A 23 11.15 13.45 -29.53
CA GLN A 23 9.73 13.42 -29.91
C GLN A 23 9.09 12.05 -29.66
N LYS A 24 9.80 10.95 -29.96
CA LYS A 24 9.32 9.59 -29.66
C LYS A 24 9.21 9.32 -28.17
N ILE A 25 10.17 9.79 -27.36
CA ILE A 25 10.12 9.69 -25.90
C ILE A 25 8.88 10.43 -25.36
N ASN A 26 8.67 11.67 -25.78
CA ASN A 26 7.51 12.46 -25.35
C ASN A 26 6.18 11.81 -25.75
N ALA A 27 6.09 11.29 -26.97
CA ALA A 27 4.89 10.57 -27.44
C ALA A 27 4.63 9.31 -26.61
N MET A 28 5.69 8.57 -26.28
CA MET A 28 5.62 7.35 -25.46
C MET A 28 5.19 7.67 -24.02
N GLN A 29 5.79 8.69 -23.39
CA GLN A 29 5.38 9.17 -22.07
C GLN A 29 3.90 9.59 -22.06
N ALA A 30 3.43 10.28 -23.11
CA ALA A 30 2.03 10.69 -23.22
C ALA A 30 1.07 9.49 -23.35
N ILE A 31 1.46 8.44 -24.07
CA ILE A 31 0.68 7.20 -24.17
C ILE A 31 0.60 6.51 -22.80
N VAL A 32 1.72 6.39 -22.09
CA VAL A 32 1.75 5.80 -20.75
C VAL A 32 0.81 6.57 -19.81
N GLN A 33 0.95 7.90 -19.73
CA GLN A 33 0.11 8.73 -18.87
C GLN A 33 -1.39 8.60 -19.19
N LYS A 34 -1.77 8.50 -20.47
CA LYS A 34 -3.17 8.30 -20.88
C LYS A 34 -3.71 6.90 -20.57
N THR A 35 -2.83 5.91 -20.44
CA THR A 35 -3.22 4.51 -20.24
C THR A 35 -3.31 4.16 -18.75
N LEU A 36 -2.54 4.83 -17.90
CA LEU A 36 -2.56 4.62 -16.46
C LEU A 36 -3.75 5.33 -15.81
N ARG A 37 -4.36 4.66 -14.82
CA ARG A 37 -5.45 5.16 -14.00
C ARG A 37 -4.91 5.73 -12.70
N LYS A 38 -5.28 6.98 -12.42
CA LYS A 38 -5.03 7.62 -11.13
C LYS A 38 -5.61 6.78 -9.98
N ASP A 39 -4.91 6.76 -8.86
CA ASP A 39 -5.22 6.09 -7.60
C ASP A 39 -5.23 4.54 -7.67
N HIS A 40 -4.91 3.97 -8.84
CA HIS A 40 -4.74 2.53 -9.03
C HIS A 40 -3.35 2.18 -9.60
N ASP A 41 -2.99 2.78 -10.73
CA ASP A 41 -1.70 2.55 -11.39
C ASP A 41 -0.63 3.54 -10.92
N TYR A 42 -1.03 4.74 -10.47
CA TYR A 42 -0.18 5.74 -9.85
C TYR A 42 -0.98 6.55 -8.83
N GLY A 43 -0.33 7.11 -7.82
CA GLY A 43 -0.94 7.96 -6.80
C GLY A 43 -0.26 9.32 -6.69
N VAL A 44 -0.97 10.34 -6.19
CA VAL A 44 -0.36 11.64 -5.86
C VAL A 44 -0.35 11.78 -4.35
N ILE A 45 0.84 11.95 -3.77
CA ILE A 45 0.99 12.14 -2.33
C ILE A 45 0.97 13.64 -2.04
N PRO A 46 0.20 14.09 -1.03
CA PRO A 46 0.16 15.49 -0.65
C PRO A 46 1.58 16.05 -0.40
N GLY A 47 1.87 17.21 -0.98
CA GLY A 47 3.19 17.86 -0.86
C GLY A 47 4.26 17.39 -1.85
N THR A 48 3.90 16.57 -2.84
CA THR A 48 4.82 16.09 -3.88
C THR A 48 4.52 16.70 -5.25
N ASN A 49 5.57 16.92 -6.05
CA ASN A 49 5.44 17.49 -7.40
C ASN A 49 5.19 16.43 -8.48
N LYS A 50 5.52 15.16 -8.21
CA LYS A 50 5.38 14.06 -9.16
C LYS A 50 4.49 12.96 -8.59
N PRO A 51 3.61 12.36 -9.41
CA PRO A 51 2.91 11.15 -9.01
C PRO A 51 3.90 10.02 -8.71
N THR A 52 3.55 9.16 -7.77
CA THR A 52 4.27 7.94 -7.47
C THR A 52 3.72 6.81 -8.32
N LEU A 53 4.59 6.09 -9.05
CA LEU A 53 4.18 4.93 -9.83
C LEU A 53 3.88 3.78 -8.87
N LEU A 54 2.71 3.14 -9.01
CA LEU A 54 2.32 1.98 -8.22
C LEU A 54 2.62 0.68 -8.95
N LYS A 55 2.72 -0.42 -8.21
CA LYS A 55 2.92 -1.77 -8.77
C LYS A 55 2.00 -2.10 -9.97
N PRO A 56 0.67 -1.88 -9.94
CA PRO A 56 -0.18 -2.16 -11.10
C PRO A 56 0.21 -1.35 -12.35
N GLY A 57 0.64 -0.09 -12.15
CA GLY A 57 1.12 0.75 -13.24
C GLY A 57 2.43 0.25 -13.83
N ALA A 58 3.37 -0.15 -12.98
CA ALA A 58 4.64 -0.73 -13.42
C ALA A 58 4.42 -2.02 -14.24
N GLU A 59 3.56 -2.92 -13.78
CA GLU A 59 3.22 -4.16 -14.51
C GLU A 59 2.54 -3.87 -15.85
N LYS A 60 1.63 -2.90 -15.89
CA LYS A 60 0.98 -2.46 -17.14
C LYS A 60 1.97 -1.87 -18.13
N ILE A 61 2.94 -1.07 -17.66
CA ILE A 61 4.00 -0.52 -18.50
C ILE A 61 4.87 -1.64 -19.09
N LEU A 62 5.27 -2.64 -18.30
CA LEU A 62 6.02 -3.80 -18.80
C LEU A 62 5.26 -4.51 -19.92
N LEU A 63 3.95 -4.74 -19.72
CA LEU A 63 3.08 -5.34 -20.74
C LEU A 63 3.01 -4.48 -22.01
N MET A 64 2.81 -3.17 -21.89
CA MET A 64 2.74 -2.23 -23.02
C MET A 64 4.00 -2.26 -23.88
N PHE A 65 5.18 -2.41 -23.25
CA PHE A 65 6.46 -2.44 -23.96
C PHE A 65 6.92 -3.84 -24.38
N GLY A 66 6.19 -4.89 -23.99
CA GLY A 66 6.59 -6.28 -24.21
C GLY A 66 7.90 -6.61 -23.50
N LEU A 67 8.06 -6.13 -22.27
CA LEU A 67 9.22 -6.37 -21.42
C LEU A 67 8.96 -7.53 -20.47
N THR A 68 9.99 -8.34 -20.24
CA THR A 68 9.99 -9.40 -19.22
C THR A 68 10.86 -8.97 -18.06
N SER A 69 10.45 -9.26 -16.83
CA SER A 69 11.24 -9.02 -15.62
C SER A 69 11.83 -10.31 -15.06
N GLU A 70 13.11 -10.27 -14.73
CA GLU A 70 13.84 -11.32 -14.03
C GLU A 70 14.45 -10.76 -12.74
N TYR A 71 14.51 -11.55 -11.68
CA TYR A 71 14.99 -11.08 -10.38
C TYR A 71 16.20 -11.87 -9.90
N GLU A 72 17.20 -11.14 -9.43
CA GLU A 72 18.41 -11.69 -8.83
C GLU A 72 18.53 -11.16 -7.39
N LEU A 73 18.79 -12.06 -6.45
CA LEU A 73 19.06 -11.67 -5.07
C LEU A 73 20.53 -11.29 -4.95
N LEU A 74 20.80 -10.00 -4.71
CA LEU A 74 22.16 -9.46 -4.58
C LEU A 74 22.72 -9.69 -3.18
N ASP A 75 21.90 -9.47 -2.16
CA ASP A 75 22.28 -9.63 -0.76
C ASP A 75 21.10 -10.14 0.06
N LYS A 76 21.42 -10.93 1.09
CA LYS A 76 20.45 -11.63 1.93
C LYS A 76 20.98 -11.79 3.36
N ILE A 77 20.26 -11.23 4.31
CA ILE A 77 20.49 -11.47 5.75
C ILE A 77 19.18 -12.01 6.33
N GLU A 78 19.26 -13.19 6.97
CA GLU A 78 18.14 -13.79 7.72
C GLU A 78 18.65 -14.20 9.11
N ASP A 79 18.52 -13.29 10.07
CA ASP A 79 18.85 -13.52 11.47
C ASP A 79 17.57 -13.83 12.24
N PHE A 80 17.23 -15.12 12.31
CA PHE A 80 16.10 -15.61 13.10
C PHE A 80 16.34 -15.41 14.61
N GLY A 81 17.58 -15.30 15.09
CA GLY A 81 17.82 -15.03 16.51
C GLY A 81 17.40 -13.62 16.91
N ARG A 82 17.58 -12.64 16.01
CA ARG A 82 17.28 -11.23 16.25
C ARG A 82 15.99 -10.74 15.58
N GLY A 83 15.35 -11.57 14.75
CA GLY A 83 14.21 -11.14 13.93
C GLY A 83 14.60 -10.12 12.85
N PHE A 84 15.84 -10.18 12.36
CA PHE A 84 16.32 -9.25 11.34
C PHE A 84 16.39 -9.91 9.97
N PHE A 85 15.58 -9.41 9.05
CA PHE A 85 15.57 -9.86 7.66
C PHE A 85 15.85 -8.67 6.75
N SER A 86 16.78 -8.86 5.81
CA SER A 86 17.20 -7.83 4.86
C SER A 86 17.46 -8.46 3.49
N TYR A 87 16.90 -7.85 2.45
CA TYR A 87 17.02 -8.32 1.08
C TYR A 87 17.37 -7.15 0.16
N SER A 88 18.39 -7.36 -0.68
CA SER A 88 18.71 -6.50 -1.81
C SER A 88 18.46 -7.30 -3.09
N VAL A 89 17.60 -6.80 -3.95
CA VAL A 89 17.15 -7.46 -5.18
C VAL A 89 17.45 -6.58 -6.38
N LYS A 90 17.93 -7.19 -7.46
CA LYS A 90 18.04 -6.59 -8.78
C LYS A 90 16.91 -7.10 -9.66
N CYS A 91 16.24 -6.20 -10.37
CA CYS A 91 15.27 -6.52 -11.41
C CYS A 91 15.91 -6.22 -12.76
N LEU A 92 16.00 -7.23 -13.62
CA LEU A 92 16.47 -7.11 -14.99
C LEU A 92 15.26 -7.07 -15.93
N LEU A 93 15.17 -6.03 -16.77
CA LEU A 93 14.15 -5.93 -17.80
C LEU A 93 14.73 -6.31 -19.16
N THR A 94 14.15 -7.32 -19.80
CA THR A 94 14.60 -7.83 -21.10
C THR A 94 13.50 -7.73 -22.15
N LYS A 95 13.92 -7.62 -23.42
CA LYS A 95 13.05 -7.75 -24.59
C LYS A 95 13.75 -8.64 -25.60
N ASN A 96 13.11 -9.74 -25.99
CA ASN A 96 13.66 -10.72 -26.93
C ASN A 96 15.09 -11.17 -26.55
N GLY A 97 15.32 -11.43 -25.26
CA GLY A 97 16.63 -11.86 -24.72
C GLY A 97 17.68 -10.76 -24.60
N LYS A 98 17.38 -9.51 -25.02
CA LYS A 98 18.28 -8.37 -24.85
C LYS A 98 17.94 -7.58 -23.59
N LYS A 99 18.94 -7.31 -22.74
CA LYS A 99 18.82 -6.38 -21.60
C LYS A 99 18.43 -5.00 -22.11
N ILE A 100 17.34 -4.47 -21.57
CA ILE A 100 16.87 -3.09 -21.80
C ILE A 100 17.38 -2.20 -20.69
N THR A 101 17.11 -2.57 -19.44
CA THR A 101 17.54 -1.83 -18.26
C THR A 101 17.50 -2.75 -17.03
N GLU A 102 17.96 -2.25 -15.90
CA GLU A 102 17.83 -2.90 -14.61
C GLU A 102 17.51 -1.86 -13.53
N GLY A 103 17.03 -2.35 -12.40
CA GLY A 103 16.79 -1.55 -11.20
C GLY A 103 17.06 -2.35 -9.95
N VAL A 104 17.26 -1.65 -8.84
CA VAL A 104 17.59 -2.24 -7.55
C VAL A 104 16.56 -1.87 -6.50
N GLY A 105 16.29 -2.80 -5.60
CA GLY A 105 15.38 -2.61 -4.50
C GLY A 105 15.94 -3.24 -3.24
N HIS A 106 15.96 -2.48 -2.16
CA HIS A 106 16.35 -2.97 -0.85
C HIS A 106 15.15 -2.90 0.08
N CYS A 107 15.02 -3.84 1.02
CA CYS A 107 14.06 -3.75 2.11
C CYS A 107 14.51 -4.55 3.33
N ASN A 108 14.21 -4.08 4.54
CA ASN A 108 14.56 -4.77 5.77
C ASN A 108 13.57 -4.53 6.91
N THR A 109 13.56 -5.42 7.91
CA THR A 109 12.64 -5.34 9.06
C THR A 109 12.91 -4.19 10.03
N TYR A 110 14.00 -3.43 9.86
CA TYR A 110 14.28 -2.24 10.66
C TYR A 110 13.66 -0.97 10.08
N GLU A 111 13.07 -1.00 8.89
CA GLU A 111 12.23 0.09 8.42
C GLU A 111 11.03 0.29 9.38
N SER A 112 10.65 1.55 9.63
CA SER A 112 9.69 1.91 10.67
C SER A 112 8.35 1.16 10.57
N ARG A 113 7.84 0.90 9.37
CA ARG A 113 6.56 0.21 9.16
C ARG A 113 6.59 -1.27 9.58
N TYR A 114 7.77 -1.89 9.56
CA TYR A 114 7.95 -3.30 9.90
C TYR A 114 8.45 -3.48 11.32
N ARG A 115 9.33 -2.56 11.75
CA ARG A 115 9.95 -2.56 13.07
C ARG A 115 8.94 -2.27 14.17
N TRP A 116 7.94 -1.46 13.88
CA TRP A 116 6.99 -0.98 14.87
C TRP A 116 5.58 -1.41 14.50
N ARG A 117 4.81 -1.80 15.50
CA ARG A 117 3.36 -2.03 15.36
C ARG A 117 2.59 -1.20 16.37
N TRP A 118 1.36 -0.86 16.01
CA TRP A 118 0.42 -0.21 16.91
C TRP A 118 -0.46 -1.26 17.57
N VAL A 119 -0.51 -1.24 18.90
CA VAL A 119 -1.27 -2.21 19.69
C VAL A 119 -2.28 -1.52 20.59
N ARG A 120 -3.34 -2.23 20.95
CA ARG A 120 -4.29 -1.74 21.95
C ARG A 120 -3.66 -1.80 23.33
N GLU A 121 -4.24 -1.05 24.26
CA GLU A 121 -3.76 -1.00 25.63
C GLU A 121 -3.63 -2.38 26.30
N ASN A 122 -4.55 -3.30 26.00
CA ASN A 122 -4.56 -4.65 26.57
C ASN A 122 -3.48 -5.57 25.97
N ASP A 123 -2.94 -5.21 24.80
CA ASP A 123 -1.94 -5.99 24.07
C ASP A 123 -0.52 -5.45 24.31
N VAL A 124 -0.37 -4.41 25.14
CA VAL A 124 0.94 -3.93 25.58
C VAL A 124 1.53 -4.95 26.54
N PRO A 125 2.75 -5.48 26.30
CA PRO A 125 3.39 -6.42 27.20
C PRO A 125 3.50 -5.89 28.63
N GLU A 126 3.22 -6.73 29.63
CA GLU A 126 3.18 -6.34 31.05
C GLU A 126 4.50 -5.75 31.57
N ASN A 127 5.61 -6.11 30.93
CA ASN A 127 6.95 -5.63 31.28
C ASN A 127 7.27 -4.23 30.73
N MET A 128 6.34 -3.59 29.99
CA MET A 128 6.51 -2.24 29.45
C MET A 128 5.67 -1.23 30.23
N ASN A 129 6.27 -0.09 30.55
CA ASN A 129 5.53 1.04 31.12
C ASN A 129 4.81 1.81 30.02
N LYS A 130 3.48 1.87 30.09
CA LYS A 130 2.62 2.54 29.11
C LYS A 130 2.87 4.04 29.02
N ASP A 131 3.30 4.67 30.10
CA ASP A 131 3.58 6.12 30.13
C ASP A 131 4.82 6.51 29.32
N ASP A 132 5.71 5.56 29.07
CA ASP A 132 6.94 5.76 28.29
C ASP A 132 6.74 5.47 26.78
N LEU A 133 5.58 4.93 26.39
CA LEU A 133 5.29 4.54 25.02
C LEU A 133 4.66 5.68 24.21
N ILE A 134 5.10 5.81 22.96
CA ILE A 134 4.43 6.68 21.99
C ILE A 134 3.00 6.17 21.80
N SER A 135 2.01 7.04 22.00
CA SER A 135 0.59 6.68 21.83
C SER A 135 -0.11 7.64 20.87
N ARG A 136 -1.15 7.15 20.19
CA ARG A 136 -2.06 7.95 19.35
C ARG A 136 -3.49 7.48 19.52
N THR A 137 -4.44 8.28 19.07
CA THR A 137 -5.84 7.86 18.97
C THR A 137 -6.09 7.30 17.58
N ASP A 138 -6.67 6.10 17.50
CA ASP A 138 -7.07 5.50 16.23
C ASP A 138 -8.35 6.15 15.67
N ARG A 139 -8.74 5.73 14.47
CA ARG A 139 -9.97 6.17 13.78
C ARG A 139 -11.27 5.88 14.54
N PHE A 140 -11.23 5.07 15.59
CA PHE A 140 -12.36 4.72 16.46
C PHE A 140 -12.28 5.40 17.83
N GLY A 141 -11.40 6.39 18.02
CA GLY A 141 -11.27 7.09 19.29
C GLY A 141 -10.52 6.30 20.37
N ARG A 142 -9.93 5.13 20.04
CA ARG A 142 -9.23 4.29 21.00
C ARG A 142 -7.76 4.69 21.07
N ARG A 143 -7.19 4.68 22.28
CA ARG A 143 -5.76 4.90 22.48
C ARG A 143 -4.97 3.64 22.12
N ILE A 144 -4.01 3.79 21.21
CA ILE A 144 -3.11 2.73 20.76
C ILE A 144 -1.66 3.14 21.02
N PHE A 145 -0.79 2.15 21.24
CA PHE A 145 0.59 2.32 21.64
C PHE A 145 1.54 1.74 20.59
N LYS A 146 2.65 2.43 20.33
CA LYS A 146 3.68 1.98 19.39
C LYS A 146 4.69 1.13 20.15
N ILE A 147 4.80 -0.14 19.76
CA ILE A 147 5.77 -1.09 20.34
C ILE A 147 6.63 -1.71 19.24
N ILE A 148 7.76 -2.30 19.63
CA ILE A 148 8.58 -3.11 18.74
C ILE A 148 7.74 -4.31 18.27
N ASN A 149 7.84 -4.66 17.00
CA ASN A 149 7.22 -5.85 16.46
C ASN A 149 7.84 -7.11 17.10
N ASP A 150 7.00 -7.88 17.77
CA ASP A 150 7.30 -9.09 18.50
C ASP A 150 7.14 -10.37 17.66
N ASP A 151 6.60 -10.26 16.44
CA ASP A 151 6.57 -11.34 15.45
C ASP A 151 7.32 -10.97 14.17
N PRO A 152 8.65 -10.76 14.24
CA PRO A 152 9.43 -10.39 13.07
C PRO A 152 9.53 -11.51 12.03
N TYR A 153 9.27 -12.76 12.41
CA TYR A 153 9.48 -13.95 11.56
C TYR A 153 8.52 -14.00 10.37
N THR A 154 7.33 -13.44 10.52
CA THR A 154 6.34 -13.34 9.45
C THR A 154 6.75 -12.32 8.39
N LEU A 155 7.68 -11.41 8.71
CA LEU A 155 8.05 -10.30 7.83
C LEU A 155 9.04 -10.69 6.73
N ALA A 156 9.74 -11.82 6.83
CA ALA A 156 10.76 -12.22 5.85
C ALA A 156 10.23 -12.18 4.39
N ASN A 157 9.05 -12.76 4.15
CA ASN A 157 8.43 -12.73 2.82
C ASN A 157 7.92 -11.33 2.45
N THR A 158 7.42 -10.57 3.42
CA THR A 158 6.92 -9.20 3.22
C THR A 158 8.05 -8.29 2.74
N VAL A 159 9.19 -8.29 3.44
CA VAL A 159 10.34 -7.46 3.05
C VAL A 159 10.97 -7.94 1.75
N LEU A 160 11.01 -9.26 1.47
CA LEU A 160 11.48 -9.77 0.19
C LEU A 160 10.59 -9.30 -0.98
N LYS A 161 9.27 -9.42 -0.82
CA LYS A 161 8.30 -8.95 -1.82
C LYS A 161 8.40 -7.43 -2.01
N MET A 162 8.64 -6.69 -0.94
CA MET A 162 8.84 -5.24 -1.01
C MET A 162 10.13 -4.88 -1.77
N ALA A 163 11.24 -5.56 -1.50
CA ALA A 163 12.48 -5.38 -2.24
C ALA A 163 12.29 -5.67 -3.75
N LYS A 164 11.56 -6.75 -4.10
CA LYS A 164 11.19 -7.05 -5.50
C LYS A 164 10.32 -5.97 -6.14
N LYS A 165 9.33 -5.45 -5.40
CA LYS A 165 8.45 -4.36 -5.87
C LYS A 165 9.29 -3.12 -6.21
N ARG A 166 10.13 -2.69 -5.28
CA ARG A 166 11.03 -1.54 -5.45
C ARG A 166 11.98 -1.74 -6.63
N ALA A 167 12.62 -2.91 -6.74
CA ALA A 167 13.52 -3.21 -7.84
C ALA A 167 12.83 -3.11 -9.22
N GLN A 168 11.59 -3.60 -9.32
CA GLN A 168 10.82 -3.50 -10.56
C GLN A 168 10.45 -2.06 -10.90
N ILE A 169 9.99 -1.28 -9.91
CA ILE A 169 9.60 0.10 -10.13
C ILE A 169 10.80 0.94 -10.56
N ASP A 170 11.94 0.80 -9.87
CA ASP A 170 13.19 1.44 -10.25
C ASP A 170 13.57 1.13 -11.70
N ALA A 171 13.55 -0.16 -12.06
CA ALA A 171 13.84 -0.59 -13.43
C ALA A 171 12.86 0.00 -14.45
N VAL A 172 11.56 0.03 -14.13
CA VAL A 172 10.52 0.58 -15.03
C VAL A 172 10.66 2.09 -15.21
N LEU A 173 11.05 2.85 -14.18
CA LEU A 173 11.20 4.30 -14.28
C LEU A 173 12.33 4.72 -15.22
N THR A 174 13.34 3.87 -15.39
CA THR A 174 14.41 4.09 -16.38
C THR A 174 13.96 3.81 -17.82
N VAL A 175 12.90 3.03 -18.01
CA VAL A 175 12.29 2.85 -19.34
C VAL A 175 11.69 4.17 -19.78
N ALA A 176 11.94 4.58 -21.02
CA ALA A 176 11.25 5.72 -21.65
C ALA A 176 11.39 7.06 -20.89
N SER A 177 12.43 7.23 -20.07
CA SER A 177 12.59 8.38 -19.18
C SER A 177 11.35 8.64 -18.31
N LEU A 178 10.69 7.58 -17.85
CA LEU A 178 9.47 7.69 -17.05
C LEU A 178 9.71 8.31 -15.67
N SER A 179 10.96 8.36 -15.20
CA SER A 179 11.38 9.13 -14.01
C SER A 179 11.14 10.64 -14.13
N GLU A 180 10.95 11.17 -15.35
CA GLU A 180 10.50 12.56 -15.56
C GLU A 180 9.04 12.74 -15.14
N VAL A 181 8.23 11.70 -15.30
CA VAL A 181 6.78 11.69 -15.08
C VAL A 181 6.44 11.20 -13.68
N PHE A 182 7.08 10.14 -13.21
CA PHE A 182 6.78 9.47 -11.96
C PHE A 182 7.99 9.44 -11.02
N THR A 183 7.74 9.31 -9.73
CA THR A 183 8.75 8.98 -8.71
C THR A 183 8.50 7.60 -8.12
N GLN A 184 9.53 7.04 -7.48
CA GLN A 184 9.48 5.84 -6.66
C GLN A 184 9.35 6.16 -5.16
N ASP A 185 9.82 7.34 -4.73
CA ASP A 185 10.37 7.56 -3.38
C ASP A 185 9.36 7.53 -2.22
N LEU A 186 8.07 7.43 -2.53
CA LEU A 186 7.03 7.72 -1.55
C LEU A 186 5.87 6.72 -1.55
N GLU A 187 5.96 5.60 -2.28
CA GLU A 187 4.95 4.52 -2.19
C GLU A 187 4.70 4.08 -0.74
N ASP A 188 5.75 4.16 0.06
CA ASP A 188 5.76 3.81 1.47
C ASP A 188 4.96 4.79 2.35
N MET A 189 4.88 6.07 1.95
CA MET A 189 4.06 7.10 2.61
C MET A 189 2.58 6.93 2.28
N ALA A 190 2.26 6.45 1.07
CA ALA A 190 0.89 6.06 0.73
C ALA A 190 0.49 4.74 1.43
N GLU A 191 1.44 3.83 1.65
CA GLU A 191 1.26 2.70 2.56
C GLU A 191 1.03 3.17 4.01
N TYR A 192 1.63 4.24 4.53
CA TYR A 192 1.21 4.79 5.84
C TYR A 192 -0.27 5.22 5.91
N VAL A 193 -0.89 5.55 4.76
CA VAL A 193 -2.33 5.83 4.67
C VAL A 193 -3.14 4.54 4.49
N ARG A 194 -2.53 3.46 3.98
CA ARG A 194 -3.13 2.13 3.84
C ARG A 194 -2.75 1.14 4.95
N ASP A 195 -1.83 1.44 5.84
CA ASP A 195 -1.48 0.61 7.00
C ASP A 195 -2.58 0.75 8.08
N ASP A 196 -3.48 1.73 7.93
CA ASP A 196 -4.82 1.70 8.54
C ASP A 196 -5.75 0.62 7.91
N GLU A 197 -5.30 -0.12 6.89
CA GLU A 197 -5.98 -1.26 6.24
C GLU A 197 -5.37 -2.63 6.62
N GLU A 198 -4.34 -2.67 7.48
CA GLU A 198 -4.03 -3.86 8.32
C GLU A 198 -4.70 -3.78 9.71
N ILE A 199 -5.68 -2.90 9.88
CA ILE A 199 -6.77 -3.19 10.81
C ILE A 199 -7.48 -4.40 10.18
N PRO A 200 -7.80 -5.48 10.91
CA PRO A 200 -8.79 -6.42 10.40
C PRO A 200 -9.99 -5.57 10.01
N VAL A 201 -10.25 -5.44 8.70
CA VAL A 201 -11.49 -4.85 8.19
C VAL A 201 -12.54 -5.49 9.05
N MET A 202 -13.20 -4.70 9.90
CA MET A 202 -14.16 -5.26 10.85
C MET A 202 -15.08 -6.12 10.01
N ASP A 203 -14.98 -7.44 10.19
CA ASP A 203 -15.69 -8.34 9.31
C ASP A 203 -17.16 -7.99 9.47
N THR A 204 -17.94 -8.05 8.39
CA THR A 204 -19.36 -7.73 8.50
C THR A 204 -20.01 -8.67 9.52
N ALA A 205 -19.54 -9.91 9.62
CA ALA A 205 -19.95 -10.83 10.68
C ALA A 205 -19.58 -10.35 12.10
N GLU A 206 -18.39 -9.76 12.29
CA GLU A 206 -17.97 -9.18 13.56
C GLU A 206 -18.82 -7.93 13.89
N ALA A 207 -19.06 -7.07 12.90
CA ALA A 207 -19.90 -5.88 13.03
C ALA A 207 -21.33 -6.22 13.41
N GLU A 208 -21.92 -7.21 12.74
CA GLU A 208 -23.27 -7.69 13.05
C GLU A 208 -23.36 -8.28 14.44
N SER A 209 -22.30 -8.93 14.94
CA SER A 209 -22.30 -9.62 16.24
C SER A 209 -22.21 -8.70 17.46
N ILE A 210 -21.88 -7.41 17.29
CA ILE A 210 -21.77 -6.46 18.40
C ILE A 210 -23.12 -6.33 19.11
N ARG A 211 -23.15 -6.62 20.43
CA ARG A 211 -24.32 -6.42 21.28
C ARG A 211 -24.38 -5.03 21.87
N ILE A 212 -25.55 -4.40 21.81
CA ILE A 212 -25.82 -3.16 22.52
C ILE A 212 -25.96 -3.44 24.02
N THR A 213 -25.13 -2.80 24.83
CA THR A 213 -25.10 -2.99 26.29
C THR A 213 -25.79 -1.85 27.07
N PHE A 214 -26.29 -0.83 26.36
CA PHE A 214 -26.93 0.36 26.93
C PHE A 214 -28.37 0.56 26.45
N GLY A 215 -29.08 1.50 27.07
CA GLY A 215 -30.50 1.75 26.79
C GLY A 215 -31.39 0.62 27.32
N THR A 216 -32.70 0.76 27.13
CA THR A 216 -33.71 -0.24 27.53
C THR A 216 -34.34 -0.96 26.34
N LYS A 217 -34.33 -0.35 25.15
CA LYS A 217 -35.06 -0.83 23.97
C LYS A 217 -34.40 -2.03 23.27
N HIS A 218 -33.08 -1.97 23.07
CA HIS A 218 -32.31 -2.97 22.33
C HIS A 218 -31.12 -3.53 23.13
N LYS A 219 -31.21 -3.46 24.47
CA LYS A 219 -30.13 -3.95 25.33
C LYS A 219 -30.07 -5.47 25.26
N GLY A 220 -28.95 -6.00 24.78
CA GLY A 220 -28.72 -7.42 24.53
C GLY A 220 -28.83 -7.81 23.07
N ASP A 221 -29.49 -6.99 22.25
CA ASP A 221 -29.62 -7.21 20.80
C ASP A 221 -28.30 -6.91 20.10
N THR A 222 -28.06 -7.63 19.01
CA THR A 222 -26.91 -7.44 18.14
C THR A 222 -27.18 -6.35 17.09
N LEU A 223 -26.13 -5.70 16.59
CA LEU A 223 -26.27 -4.69 15.54
C LEU A 223 -26.89 -5.27 14.26
N GLY A 224 -26.63 -6.54 13.93
CA GLY A 224 -27.26 -7.22 12.81
C GLY A 224 -28.76 -7.44 13.01
N GLU A 225 -29.21 -7.75 14.23
CA GLU A 225 -30.64 -7.83 14.57
C GLU A 225 -31.30 -6.46 14.52
N ILE A 226 -30.64 -5.43 15.05
CA ILE A 226 -31.14 -4.04 15.02
C ILE A 226 -31.24 -3.53 13.57
N TYR A 227 -30.24 -3.80 12.73
CA TYR A 227 -30.26 -3.43 11.31
C TYR A 227 -31.49 -4.00 10.59
N ARG A 228 -31.81 -5.26 10.85
CA ARG A 228 -32.92 -6.00 10.21
C ARG A 228 -34.29 -5.65 10.77
N ASN A 229 -34.39 -5.42 12.08
CA ASN A 229 -35.68 -5.32 12.78
C ASN A 229 -36.06 -3.89 13.19
N ASP A 230 -35.11 -2.97 13.31
CA ASP A 230 -35.37 -1.56 13.68
C ASP A 230 -34.38 -0.60 13.00
N ARG A 231 -34.67 -0.30 11.72
CA ARG A 231 -33.89 0.64 10.92
C ARG A 231 -33.83 2.04 11.56
N GLY A 232 -34.89 2.47 12.24
CA GLY A 232 -34.94 3.77 12.89
C GLY A 232 -33.97 3.88 14.06
N TYR A 233 -33.86 2.84 14.89
CA TYR A 233 -32.89 2.79 15.97
C TYR A 233 -31.46 2.65 15.45
N PHE A 234 -31.25 1.86 14.38
CA PHE A 234 -29.96 1.76 13.71
C PHE A 234 -29.47 3.12 13.19
N ASP A 235 -30.32 3.88 12.49
CA ASP A 235 -30.00 5.22 12.00
C ASP A 235 -29.74 6.20 13.14
N TRP A 236 -30.47 6.08 14.25
CA TRP A 236 -30.22 6.87 15.45
C TRP A 236 -28.84 6.57 16.07
N LEU A 237 -28.42 5.30 16.13
CA LEU A 237 -27.09 4.93 16.62
C LEU A 237 -25.99 5.62 15.80
N MET A 238 -26.13 5.67 14.47
CA MET A 238 -25.17 6.35 13.60
C MET A 238 -25.12 7.86 13.83
N LYS A 239 -26.29 8.51 13.94
CA LYS A 239 -26.40 9.98 13.97
C LYS A 239 -26.16 10.58 15.35
N ASN A 240 -26.44 9.84 16.42
CA ASN A 240 -26.35 10.39 17.77
C ASN A 240 -24.89 10.61 18.19
N GLU A 241 -24.54 11.84 18.57
CA GLU A 241 -23.20 12.23 19.00
C GLU A 241 -22.66 11.41 20.18
N ARG A 242 -23.54 10.93 21.06
CA ARG A 242 -23.17 10.15 22.27
C ARG A 242 -22.99 8.66 22.02
N THR A 243 -23.27 8.14 20.82
CA THR A 243 -23.05 6.72 20.52
C THR A 243 -21.56 6.42 20.50
N ASP A 244 -21.18 5.30 21.10
CA ASP A 244 -19.81 4.80 21.10
C ASP A 244 -19.25 4.75 19.65
N PRO A 245 -18.05 5.32 19.39
CA PRO A 245 -17.46 5.35 18.06
C PRO A 245 -17.31 3.98 17.40
N VAL A 246 -17.12 2.92 18.19
CA VAL A 246 -17.03 1.53 17.71
C VAL A 246 -18.37 1.07 17.14
N ILE A 247 -19.46 1.39 17.84
CA ILE A 247 -20.82 1.05 17.42
C ILE A 247 -21.18 1.84 16.16
N LYS A 248 -20.84 3.13 16.10
CA LYS A 248 -21.03 3.93 14.88
C LYS A 248 -20.31 3.32 13.69
N LYS A 249 -19.04 2.93 13.87
CA LYS A 249 -18.30 2.30 12.79
C LYS A 249 -18.89 0.97 12.36
N ALA A 250 -19.25 0.12 13.31
CA ALA A 250 -19.89 -1.16 12.99
C ALA A 250 -21.18 -0.93 12.18
N CYS A 251 -21.97 0.09 12.50
CA CYS A 251 -23.12 0.48 11.70
C CYS A 251 -22.74 0.92 10.26
N GLU A 252 -21.69 1.72 10.09
CA GLU A 252 -21.19 2.12 8.76
C GLU A 252 -20.70 0.92 7.95
N THR A 253 -20.01 -0.04 8.59
CA THR A 253 -19.51 -1.26 7.96
C THR A 253 -20.66 -2.14 7.46
N ILE A 254 -21.67 -2.37 8.30
CA ILE A 254 -22.88 -3.11 7.93
C ILE A 254 -23.55 -2.42 6.74
N LEU A 255 -23.75 -1.10 6.82
CA LEU A 255 -24.40 -0.34 5.75
C LEU A 255 -23.65 -0.45 4.42
N TYR A 256 -22.34 -0.23 4.43
CA TYR A 256 -21.50 -0.29 3.24
C TYR A 256 -21.56 -1.68 2.57
N ASN A 257 -21.52 -2.76 3.35
CA ASN A 257 -21.57 -4.12 2.81
C ASN A 257 -22.90 -4.44 2.12
N TYR A 258 -24.02 -4.01 2.71
CA TYR A 258 -25.36 -4.21 2.15
C TYR A 258 -25.67 -3.28 0.97
N GLU A 259 -25.10 -2.07 0.92
CA GLU A 259 -25.29 -1.13 -0.20
C GLU A 259 -24.34 -1.37 -1.39
N SER A 260 -23.19 -2.03 -1.16
CA SER A 260 -22.18 -2.29 -2.20
C SER A 260 -22.28 -3.68 -2.86
N SER A 261 -23.17 -4.54 -2.39
CA SER A 261 -23.38 -5.89 -2.95
C SER A 261 -24.27 -5.85 -4.21
N PRO A 262 -23.86 -6.43 -5.36
CA PRO A 262 -24.64 -6.39 -6.62
C PRO A 262 -25.95 -7.19 -6.61
N ASP A 263 -26.14 -8.09 -5.65
CA ASP A 263 -27.34 -8.92 -5.52
C ASP A 263 -28.31 -8.30 -4.50
N ASN A 264 -28.91 -7.16 -4.88
CA ASN A 264 -30.06 -6.63 -4.16
C ASN A 264 -31.35 -7.27 -4.68
N THR A 265 -31.53 -8.56 -4.39
CA THR A 265 -32.83 -9.26 -4.51
C THR A 265 -32.94 -10.34 -3.44
N GLN A 266 -33.16 -9.94 -2.18
CA GLN A 266 -33.85 -10.71 -1.11
C GLN A 266 -33.81 -9.88 0.18
N MET A 267 -34.83 -9.19 0.72
CA MET A 267 -36.28 -8.95 0.52
C MET A 267 -36.66 -7.86 1.58
N PRO A 268 -37.92 -7.39 1.80
CA PRO A 268 -39.10 -7.17 0.94
C PRO A 268 -39.56 -5.67 0.99
N PRO A 269 -40.67 -5.27 0.32
CA PRO A 269 -41.18 -3.90 0.43
C PRO A 269 -41.93 -3.62 1.75
N SER A 270 -41.92 -2.32 2.07
CA SER A 270 -42.57 -1.52 3.14
C SER A 270 -42.13 -1.78 4.58
#